data_AF-W3A0P0-F1
#
_entry.id   AF-W3A0P0-F1
#
_cell.length_a   1.000
_cell.length_b   1.000
_cell.length_c   1.000
_cell.angle_alpha   90.00
_cell.angle_beta   90.00
_cell.angle_gamma   90.00
#
_symmetry.space_group_name_H-M   'P 1'
#
loop_
_entity.id
_entity.type
_entity.pdbx_description
1 polymer ?
#
loop_
_entity_poly.entity_id
_entity_poly.type
_entity_poly.pdbx_seq_one_letter_code
_entity_poly.pdbx_strand_id
1 'polypeptide(L)'
;SMGRTSPAQAAVVEAIARCQFPPFLSYPEMISETLLSEWFGFPTLTWAPECLEPNRKPKCVVIACRCVPKVKQYKQRTVEDVEHRTVLYYARYQCTGGAKKSFSTISDAYLSSSKLFVLNFPYLLTYKTGISSDTFDIHYDGMLSTKGIAGAVANVERRRQKRYYGLLSRVGVHVEVSREDDRAYSPPLPPTEAQYMTSHMCLDAEVLKDLWLTHTKILSRLCLGQMKDTKCDRVFRIDHSQKFCSKLKVYGADDSKNSRQAFECCC
;
A
#
# COMPACT_ATOMS: atom_id res chain seq x y z
N SER A 1 21.63 -25.62 16.79
CA SER A 1 20.28 -25.27 16.29
C SER A 1 20.43 -24.16 15.27
N MET A 2 20.49 -24.48 13.97
CA MET A 2 20.45 -23.46 12.92
C MET A 2 19.03 -22.90 12.89
N GLY A 3 18.83 -21.74 13.52
CA GLY A 3 17.51 -21.12 13.61
C GLY A 3 16.96 -20.86 12.21
N ARG A 4 15.79 -21.42 11.89
CA ARG A 4 15.07 -21.13 10.64
C ARG A 4 14.93 -19.62 10.48
N THR A 5 15.54 -19.09 9.44
CA THR A 5 15.39 -17.70 9.00
C THR A 5 13.90 -17.45 8.69
N SER A 6 13.31 -16.37 9.21
CA SER A 6 11.89 -16.08 8.91
C SER A 6 11.71 -15.67 7.44
N PRO A 7 10.53 -15.86 6.83
CA PRO A 7 10.27 -15.43 5.45
C PRO A 7 10.56 -13.94 5.23
N ALA A 8 10.15 -13.09 6.19
CA ALA A 8 10.44 -11.66 6.15
C ALA A 8 11.94 -11.35 6.20
N GLN A 9 12.71 -12.11 6.98
CA GLN A 9 14.16 -11.95 7.03
C GLN A 9 14.81 -12.37 5.72
N ALA A 10 14.44 -13.54 5.18
CA ALA A 10 14.96 -14.03 3.91
C ALA A 10 14.69 -13.02 2.78
N ALA A 11 13.44 -12.57 2.66
CA ALA A 11 13.02 -11.62 1.64
C ALA A 11 13.76 -10.28 1.74
N VAL A 12 13.86 -9.68 2.94
CA VAL A 12 14.56 -8.40 3.11
C VAL A 12 16.06 -8.54 2.84
N VAL A 13 16.70 -9.60 3.33
CA VAL A 13 18.13 -9.84 3.07
C VAL A 13 18.40 -10.02 1.58
N GLU A 14 17.55 -10.79 0.90
CA GLU A 14 17.65 -11.00 -0.55
C GLU A 14 17.44 -9.70 -1.34
N ALA A 15 16.42 -8.90 -1.01
CA ALA A 15 16.17 -7.61 -1.65
C ALA A 15 17.36 -6.65 -1.48
N ILE A 16 17.99 -6.64 -0.31
CA ILE A 16 19.24 -5.88 -0.08
C ILE A 16 20.38 -6.43 -0.93
N ALA A 17 20.54 -7.75 -1.00
CA ALA A 17 21.62 -8.39 -1.76
C ALA A 17 21.52 -8.08 -3.26
N ARG A 18 20.29 -8.14 -3.81
CA ARG A 18 19.96 -7.92 -5.21
C ARG A 18 19.74 -6.44 -5.58
N CYS A 19 19.85 -5.52 -4.62
CA CYS A 19 19.58 -4.09 -4.84
C CYS A 19 18.21 -3.83 -5.50
N GLN A 20 17.16 -4.50 -5.00
CA GLN A 20 15.80 -4.35 -5.52
C GLN A 20 15.21 -2.99 -5.11
N PHE A 21 15.44 -1.97 -5.92
CA PHE A 21 14.82 -0.66 -5.79
C PHE A 21 14.60 0.01 -7.16
N PRO A 22 13.43 0.61 -7.44
CA PRO A 22 12.20 0.60 -6.63
C PRO A 22 11.69 -0.82 -6.34
N PRO A 23 10.93 -1.03 -5.26
CA PRO A 23 10.36 -2.35 -5.00
C PRO A 23 9.34 -2.71 -6.08
N PHE A 24 9.23 -3.99 -6.40
CA PHE A 24 8.18 -4.51 -7.28
C PHE A 24 7.40 -5.61 -6.58
N LEU A 25 6.17 -5.84 -7.04
CA LEU A 25 5.33 -6.92 -6.57
C LEU A 25 5.82 -8.26 -7.14
N SER A 26 6.05 -9.22 -6.25
CA SER A 26 6.36 -10.60 -6.63
C SER A 26 5.10 -11.44 -6.54
N TYR A 27 4.64 -11.90 -7.69
CA TYR A 27 3.43 -12.71 -7.86
C TYR A 27 3.79 -14.19 -7.76
N PRO A 28 3.07 -15.01 -6.96
CA PRO A 28 3.43 -16.42 -6.77
C PRO A 28 3.50 -17.21 -8.09
N GLU A 29 2.61 -16.91 -9.05
CA GLU A 29 2.56 -17.55 -10.36
C GLU A 29 3.71 -17.17 -11.31
N MET A 30 4.54 -16.18 -10.93
CA MET A 30 5.69 -15.73 -11.70
C MET A 30 7.02 -16.26 -11.13
N ILE A 31 6.99 -16.87 -9.96
CA ILE A 31 8.17 -17.41 -9.28
C ILE A 31 8.36 -18.85 -9.77
N SER A 32 9.54 -19.15 -10.28
CA SER A 32 9.89 -20.53 -10.65
C SER A 32 9.86 -21.43 -9.40
N GLU A 33 9.47 -22.69 -9.56
CA GLU A 33 9.39 -23.70 -8.48
C GLU A 33 8.22 -23.54 -7.49
N THR A 34 7.33 -22.54 -7.64
CA THR A 34 6.12 -22.48 -6.80
C THR A 34 5.13 -23.57 -7.18
N LEU A 35 4.48 -24.16 -6.18
CA LEU A 35 3.43 -25.13 -6.41
C LEU A 35 2.19 -24.43 -6.99
N LEU A 36 1.47 -25.11 -7.89
CA LEU A 36 0.23 -24.55 -8.49
C LEU A 36 -0.81 -24.13 -7.43
N SER A 37 -0.85 -24.81 -6.28
CA SER A 37 -1.73 -24.43 -5.16
C SER A 37 -1.33 -23.10 -4.52
N GLU A 38 -0.05 -22.72 -4.58
CA GLU A 38 0.47 -21.48 -4.00
C GLU A 38 0.23 -20.26 -4.91
N TRP A 39 -0.10 -20.46 -6.18
CA TRP A 39 -0.42 -19.39 -7.13
C TRP A 39 -1.59 -18.50 -6.68
N PHE A 40 -2.50 -19.08 -5.90
CA PHE A 40 -3.65 -18.39 -5.32
C PHE A 40 -3.34 -17.68 -4.00
N GLY A 41 -2.08 -17.69 -3.55
CA GLY A 41 -1.60 -16.97 -2.39
C GLY A 41 -1.45 -15.47 -2.64
N PHE A 42 -1.07 -14.74 -1.59
CA PHE A 42 -0.84 -13.31 -1.68
C PHE A 42 0.48 -13.00 -2.40
N PRO A 43 0.48 -12.06 -3.35
CA PRO A 43 1.70 -11.40 -3.78
C PRO A 43 2.47 -10.82 -2.61
N THR A 44 3.76 -10.65 -2.81
CA THR A 44 4.66 -10.10 -1.79
C THR A 44 5.36 -8.86 -2.32
N LEU A 45 5.60 -7.90 -1.43
CA LEU A 45 6.43 -6.74 -1.71
C LEU A 45 7.44 -6.59 -0.59
N THR A 46 8.71 -6.44 -0.94
CA THR A 46 9.79 -6.27 0.04
C THR A 46 10.29 -4.83 0.03
N TRP A 47 10.10 -4.13 1.15
CA TRP A 47 10.61 -2.78 1.35
C TRP A 47 11.95 -2.81 2.08
N ALA A 48 13.03 -2.67 1.29
CA ALA A 48 14.41 -2.73 1.76
C ALA A 48 15.25 -1.53 1.23
N PRO A 49 14.95 -0.29 1.66
CA PRO A 49 15.60 0.93 1.16
C PRO A 49 17.11 0.99 1.46
N GLU A 50 17.60 0.20 2.41
CA GLU A 50 19.03 0.12 2.76
C GLU A 50 19.89 -0.38 1.60
N CYS A 51 19.28 -1.04 0.61
CA CYS A 51 19.98 -1.49 -0.58
C CYS A 51 20.57 -0.34 -1.42
N LEU A 52 20.07 0.88 -1.22
CA LEU A 52 20.56 2.12 -1.83
C LEU A 52 21.73 2.75 -1.06
N GLU A 53 21.97 2.35 0.19
CA GLU A 53 23.06 2.89 1.00
C GLU A 53 24.39 2.24 0.56
N PRO A 54 25.49 2.99 0.38
CA PRO A 54 26.75 2.45 -0.13
C PRO A 54 27.31 1.27 0.68
N ASN A 55 27.06 1.27 1.99
CA ASN A 55 27.49 0.23 2.90
C ASN A 55 26.41 -0.84 3.18
N ARG A 56 25.25 -0.75 2.51
CA ARG A 56 24.04 -1.57 2.70
C ARG A 56 23.57 -1.63 4.15
N LYS A 57 23.85 -0.57 4.92
CA LYS A 57 23.45 -0.44 6.32
C LYS A 57 22.32 0.57 6.46
N PRO A 58 21.38 0.34 7.38
CA PRO A 58 20.28 1.27 7.63
C PRO A 58 20.77 2.63 8.14
N LYS A 59 20.05 3.69 7.76
CA LYS A 59 20.24 5.04 8.29
C LYS A 59 19.41 5.25 9.55
N CYS A 60 20.01 5.87 10.58
CA CYS A 60 19.26 6.24 11.78
C CYS A 60 18.44 7.51 11.53
N VAL A 61 17.16 7.48 11.92
CA VAL A 61 16.22 8.62 11.79
C VAL A 61 15.89 9.27 13.14
N VAL A 62 16.62 8.91 14.19
CA VAL A 62 16.52 9.60 15.48
C VAL A 62 17.23 10.95 15.37
N ILE A 63 16.56 12.02 15.78
CA ILE A 63 17.07 13.40 15.72
C ILE A 63 18.47 13.48 16.33
N ALA A 64 19.39 14.11 15.60
CA ALA A 64 20.80 14.29 15.97
C ALA A 64 21.62 13.01 16.19
N CYS A 65 21.08 11.82 15.86
CA CYS A 65 21.81 10.56 16.00
C CYS A 65 22.50 10.16 14.69
N ARG A 66 23.78 9.77 14.78
CA ARG A 66 24.59 9.29 13.63
C ARG A 66 24.95 7.81 13.73
N CYS A 67 24.33 7.07 14.64
CA CYS A 67 24.64 5.66 14.83
C CYS A 67 24.20 4.82 13.63
N VAL A 68 24.84 3.67 13.42
CA VAL A 68 24.25 2.60 12.61
C VAL A 68 23.28 1.81 13.50
N PRO A 69 21.97 1.85 13.23
CA PRO A 69 21.00 1.16 14.03
C PRO A 69 21.08 -0.36 13.77
N LYS A 70 20.74 -1.15 14.78
CA LYS A 70 20.73 -2.62 14.66
C LYS A 70 19.35 -3.11 14.27
N VAL A 71 19.30 -4.18 13.48
CA VAL A 71 18.04 -4.90 13.21
C VAL A 71 17.48 -5.37 14.55
N LYS A 72 16.26 -4.95 14.87
CA LYS A 72 15.50 -5.46 16.02
C LYS A 72 14.64 -6.64 15.61
N GLN A 73 13.97 -6.53 14.47
CA GLN A 73 13.08 -7.57 13.96
C GLN A 73 12.78 -7.33 12.47
N TYR A 74 12.66 -8.39 11.69
CA TYR A 74 12.00 -8.36 10.38
C TYR A 74 10.50 -8.61 10.56
N LYS A 75 9.68 -7.74 9.97
CA LYS A 75 8.24 -7.76 10.12
C LYS A 75 7.56 -7.96 8.77
N GLN A 76 6.32 -8.41 8.86
CA GLN A 76 5.41 -8.46 7.73
C GLN A 76 4.07 -7.84 8.10
N ARG A 77 3.34 -7.38 7.10
CA ARG A 77 1.95 -6.94 7.24
C ARG A 77 1.19 -7.19 5.95
N THR A 78 -0.07 -7.59 6.04
CA THR A 78 -0.97 -7.61 4.89
C THR A 78 -1.52 -6.21 4.62
N VAL A 79 -1.45 -5.78 3.36
CA VAL A 79 -2.02 -4.53 2.85
C VAL A 79 -3.00 -4.83 1.72
N GLU A 80 -3.94 -3.93 1.48
CA GLU A 80 -4.93 -4.07 0.43
C GLU A 80 -4.44 -3.53 -0.90
N ASP A 81 -4.63 -4.33 -1.93
CA ASP A 81 -4.43 -3.97 -3.32
C ASP A 81 -5.74 -4.17 -4.11
N VAL A 82 -5.73 -3.68 -5.34
CA VAL A 82 -6.91 -3.66 -6.19
C VAL A 82 -7.37 -5.07 -6.56
N GLU A 83 -6.44 -5.94 -6.96
CA GLU A 83 -6.76 -7.28 -7.47
C GLU A 83 -6.45 -8.39 -6.45
N HIS A 84 -5.83 -8.04 -5.31
CA HIS A 84 -5.38 -9.00 -4.31
C HIS A 84 -5.12 -8.31 -2.97
N ARG A 85 -4.65 -9.08 -1.98
CA ARG A 85 -3.95 -8.53 -0.82
C ARG A 85 -2.46 -8.81 -0.99
N THR A 86 -1.62 -7.98 -0.41
CA THR A 86 -0.16 -8.12 -0.53
C THR A 86 0.46 -8.29 0.85
N VAL A 87 1.45 -9.19 0.96
CA VAL A 87 2.31 -9.25 2.14
C VAL A 87 3.49 -8.30 1.96
N LEU A 88 3.49 -7.22 2.73
CA LEU A 88 4.58 -6.26 2.79
C LEU A 88 5.62 -6.71 3.83
N TYR A 89 6.83 -7.02 3.37
CA TYR A 89 7.99 -7.31 4.22
C TYR A 89 8.81 -6.04 4.47
N TYR A 90 9.24 -5.83 5.71
CA TYR A 90 10.00 -4.64 6.10
C TYR A 90 10.81 -4.85 7.38
N ALA A 91 11.80 -3.99 7.61
CA ALA A 91 12.66 -4.05 8.80
C ALA A 91 12.20 -3.10 9.91
N ARG A 92 12.35 -3.55 11.15
CA ARG A 92 12.31 -2.71 12.36
C ARG A 92 13.71 -2.63 12.95
N TYR A 93 14.17 -1.40 13.16
CA TYR A 93 15.47 -1.10 13.72
C TYR A 93 15.40 -0.57 15.14
N GLN A 94 16.52 -0.68 15.84
CA GLN A 94 16.79 -0.03 17.10
C GLN A 94 18.02 0.87 16.96
N CYS A 95 17.83 2.15 17.27
CA CYS A 95 18.92 3.09 17.44
C CYS A 95 19.89 2.57 18.52
N THR A 96 21.19 2.63 18.24
CA THR A 96 22.25 2.20 19.16
C THR A 96 22.89 3.37 19.92
N GLY A 97 22.48 4.61 19.62
CA GLY A 97 22.84 5.79 20.40
C GLY A 97 22.06 5.89 21.73
N GLY A 98 22.28 6.98 22.47
CA GLY A 98 21.74 7.17 23.83
C GLY A 98 20.23 7.01 23.95
N ALA A 99 19.47 7.41 22.93
CA ALA A 99 18.00 7.34 22.95
C ALA A 99 17.42 5.92 22.87
N LYS A 100 18.17 4.95 22.31
CA LYS A 100 17.75 3.54 22.11
C LYS A 100 16.36 3.31 21.48
N LYS A 101 15.81 4.32 20.80
CA LYS A 101 14.47 4.33 20.21
C LYS A 101 14.37 3.35 19.05
N SER A 102 13.23 2.66 18.93
CA SER A 102 12.95 1.78 17.79
C SER A 102 12.11 2.49 16.71
N PHE A 103 12.34 2.16 15.46
CA PHE A 103 11.59 2.67 14.30
C PHE A 103 11.52 1.60 13.19
N SER A 104 10.59 1.74 12.24
CA SER A 104 10.48 0.84 11.08
C SER A 104 10.73 1.58 9.78
N THR A 105 11.16 0.87 8.74
CA THR A 105 11.40 1.44 7.40
C THR A 105 10.13 1.99 6.73
N ILE A 106 8.95 1.57 7.22
CA ILE A 106 7.64 2.04 6.79
C ILE A 106 7.02 3.10 7.71
N SER A 107 7.77 3.61 8.70
CA SER A 107 7.27 4.69 9.56
C SER A 107 7.38 6.05 8.86
N ASP A 108 6.47 6.97 9.17
CA ASP A 108 6.46 8.33 8.57
C ASP A 108 7.81 9.04 8.69
N ALA A 109 8.46 8.92 9.85
CA ALA A 109 9.78 9.50 10.09
C ALA A 109 10.87 8.90 9.18
N TYR A 110 10.75 7.62 8.83
CA TYR A 110 11.69 6.96 7.93
C TYR A 110 11.39 7.27 6.47
N LEU A 111 10.13 7.15 6.05
CA LEU A 111 9.73 7.47 4.68
C LEU A 111 10.04 8.93 4.34
N SER A 112 9.74 9.86 5.25
CA SER A 112 10.05 11.29 5.07
C SER A 112 11.53 11.63 5.15
N SER A 113 12.41 10.69 5.50
CA SER A 113 13.86 10.94 5.59
C SER A 113 14.55 11.06 4.22
N SER A 114 13.87 10.65 3.14
CA SER A 114 14.35 10.75 1.77
C SER A 114 13.18 10.95 0.81
N LYS A 115 13.29 11.90 -0.11
CA LYS A 115 12.30 12.11 -1.18
C LYS A 115 12.09 10.85 -2.02
N LEU A 116 13.17 10.10 -2.25
CA LEU A 116 13.11 8.85 -3.02
C LEU A 116 12.25 7.80 -2.33
N PHE A 117 12.27 7.75 -0.99
CA PHE A 117 11.47 6.79 -0.23
C PHE A 117 9.99 7.15 -0.29
N VAL A 118 9.65 8.43 -0.12
CA VAL A 118 8.26 8.91 -0.23
C VAL A 118 7.69 8.63 -1.62
N LEU A 119 8.46 8.88 -2.69
CA LEU A 119 7.98 8.74 -4.06
C LEU A 119 7.83 7.28 -4.53
N ASN A 120 8.62 6.36 -3.98
CA ASN A 120 8.63 4.96 -4.43
C ASN A 120 7.95 4.00 -3.46
N PHE A 121 7.45 4.48 -2.32
CA PHE A 121 6.69 3.65 -1.39
C PHE A 121 5.23 3.57 -1.85
N PRO A 122 4.71 2.40 -2.27
CA PRO A 122 3.43 2.31 -3.00
C PRO A 122 2.20 2.25 -2.09
N TYR A 123 2.37 2.42 -0.77
CA TYR A 123 1.31 2.19 0.21
C TYR A 123 1.05 3.39 1.10
N LEU A 124 -0.24 3.62 1.36
CA LEU A 124 -0.74 4.49 2.41
C LEU A 124 -1.04 3.65 3.64
N LEU A 125 -0.34 3.91 4.74
CA LEU A 125 -0.40 3.07 5.94
C LEU A 125 -1.06 3.79 7.12
N THR A 126 -1.86 3.04 7.87
CA THR A 126 -2.33 3.42 9.21
C THR A 126 -1.78 2.46 10.26
N TYR A 127 -2.06 2.73 11.53
CA TYR A 127 -1.68 1.80 12.60
C TYR A 127 -2.32 0.41 12.46
N LYS A 128 -3.55 0.32 11.93
CA LYS A 128 -4.33 -0.93 11.86
C LYS A 128 -4.39 -1.56 10.47
N THR A 129 -4.47 -0.77 9.40
CA THR A 129 -4.49 -1.27 8.01
C THR A 129 -3.54 -0.51 7.07
N GLY A 130 -3.48 -0.90 5.80
CA GLY A 130 -2.78 -0.19 4.73
C GLY A 130 -3.41 -0.49 3.38
N ILE A 131 -3.39 0.47 2.46
CA ILE A 131 -3.95 0.37 1.11
C ILE A 131 -2.92 0.87 0.11
N SER A 132 -2.89 0.34 -1.12
CA SER A 132 -2.10 0.95 -2.19
C SER A 132 -2.68 2.28 -2.65
N SER A 133 -1.83 3.09 -3.27
CA SER A 133 -2.26 4.32 -3.95
C SER A 133 -3.36 4.04 -4.98
N ASP A 134 -3.21 3.01 -5.82
CA ASP A 134 -4.22 2.62 -6.80
C ASP A 134 -5.56 2.25 -6.15
N THR A 135 -5.49 1.57 -4.99
CA THR A 135 -6.68 1.27 -4.21
C THR A 135 -7.31 2.56 -3.71
N PHE A 136 -6.52 3.46 -3.11
CA PHE A 136 -7.01 4.75 -2.65
C PHE A 136 -7.70 5.54 -3.76
N ASP A 137 -7.12 5.58 -4.96
CA ASP A 137 -7.67 6.32 -6.11
C ASP A 137 -9.04 5.77 -6.54
N ILE A 138 -9.20 4.44 -6.62
CA ILE A 138 -10.50 3.81 -6.90
C ILE A 138 -11.56 4.19 -5.86
N HIS A 139 -11.17 4.23 -4.58
CA HIS A 139 -12.09 4.60 -3.51
C HIS A 139 -12.42 6.09 -3.51
N TYR A 140 -11.43 6.93 -3.81
CA TYR A 140 -11.59 8.36 -3.97
C TYR A 140 -12.58 8.66 -5.11
N ASP A 141 -12.37 8.08 -6.29
CA ASP A 141 -13.29 8.21 -7.43
C ASP A 141 -14.67 7.64 -7.11
N GLY A 142 -14.72 6.51 -6.41
CA GLY A 142 -15.96 5.91 -5.94
C GLY A 142 -16.80 6.87 -5.09
N MET A 143 -16.16 7.56 -4.14
CA MET A 143 -16.80 8.55 -3.27
C MET A 143 -17.39 9.74 -4.04
N LEU A 144 -16.80 10.09 -5.17
CA LEU A 144 -17.28 11.18 -6.05
C LEU A 144 -18.32 10.70 -7.08
N SER A 145 -18.46 9.39 -7.26
CA SER A 145 -19.37 8.80 -8.23
C SER A 145 -20.81 8.70 -7.73
N THR A 146 -21.77 8.57 -8.66
CA THR A 146 -23.18 8.29 -8.35
C THR A 146 -23.41 6.94 -7.68
N LYS A 147 -22.47 5.99 -7.83
CA LYS A 147 -22.52 4.67 -7.19
C LYS A 147 -21.91 4.67 -5.78
N GLY A 148 -21.24 5.77 -5.40
CA GLY A 148 -20.59 5.92 -4.11
C GLY A 148 -19.52 4.86 -3.84
N ILE A 149 -19.14 4.76 -2.56
CA ILE A 149 -18.13 3.82 -2.10
C ILE A 149 -18.52 2.34 -2.32
N ALA A 150 -19.83 2.04 -2.27
CA ALA A 150 -20.32 0.69 -2.55
C ALA A 150 -19.99 0.26 -3.99
N GLY A 151 -20.07 1.19 -4.95
CA GLY A 151 -19.63 0.97 -6.32
C GLY A 151 -18.13 0.69 -6.44
N ALA A 152 -17.30 1.37 -5.64
CA ALA A 152 -15.86 1.10 -5.60
C ALA A 152 -15.54 -0.28 -5.01
N VAL A 153 -16.19 -0.65 -3.91
CA VAL A 153 -16.04 -1.99 -3.31
C VAL A 153 -16.41 -3.07 -4.32
N ALA A 154 -17.57 -2.96 -4.97
CA ALA A 154 -18.01 -3.92 -5.99
C ALA A 154 -17.06 -3.99 -7.21
N ASN A 155 -16.39 -2.88 -7.56
CA ASN A 155 -15.36 -2.86 -8.60
C ASN A 155 -14.11 -3.66 -8.16
N VAL A 156 -13.61 -3.42 -6.95
CA VAL A 156 -12.48 -4.16 -6.37
C VAL A 156 -12.79 -5.66 -6.27
N GLU A 157 -13.96 -6.03 -5.76
CA GLU A 157 -14.40 -7.43 -5.68
C GLU A 157 -14.41 -8.11 -7.06
N ARG A 158 -14.96 -7.43 -8.08
CA ARG A 158 -14.96 -7.94 -9.45
C ARG A 158 -13.55 -8.13 -10.01
N ARG A 159 -12.63 -7.20 -9.70
CA ARG A 159 -11.22 -7.31 -10.13
C ARG A 159 -10.51 -8.48 -9.46
N ARG A 160 -10.76 -8.70 -8.16
CA ARG A 160 -10.26 -9.88 -7.41
C ARG A 160 -10.81 -11.20 -7.98
N GLN A 161 -12.11 -11.23 -8.28
CA GLN A 161 -12.75 -12.38 -8.93
C GLN A 161 -12.17 -12.64 -10.33
N LYS A 162 -11.96 -11.58 -11.12
CA LYS A 162 -11.32 -11.68 -12.44
C LYS A 162 -9.90 -12.27 -12.34
N ARG A 163 -9.12 -11.85 -11.33
CA ARG A 163 -7.80 -12.42 -11.07
C ARG A 163 -7.89 -13.92 -10.77
N TYR A 164 -8.82 -14.35 -9.92
CA TYR A 164 -9.02 -15.78 -9.63
C TYR A 164 -9.23 -16.60 -10.90
N TYR A 165 -10.14 -16.18 -11.78
CA TYR A 165 -10.38 -16.88 -13.04
C TYR A 165 -9.20 -16.82 -14.01
N GLY A 166 -8.42 -15.72 -13.98
CA GLY A 166 -7.16 -15.62 -14.70
C GLY A 166 -6.13 -16.65 -14.22
N LEU A 167 -5.97 -16.81 -12.90
CA LEU A 167 -5.09 -17.82 -12.31
C LEU A 167 -5.55 -19.24 -12.64
N LEU A 168 -6.86 -19.50 -12.51
CA LEU A 168 -7.44 -20.81 -12.82
C LEU A 168 -7.18 -21.21 -14.28
N SER A 169 -7.30 -20.26 -15.21
CA SER A 169 -6.99 -20.50 -16.62
C SER A 169 -5.52 -20.84 -16.84
N ARG A 170 -4.60 -20.13 -16.17
CA ARG A 170 -3.15 -20.42 -16.25
C ARG A 170 -2.80 -21.78 -15.67
N VAL A 171 -3.44 -22.17 -14.56
CA VAL A 171 -3.31 -23.52 -14.00
C VAL A 171 -3.75 -24.55 -15.02
N GLY A 172 -4.90 -24.36 -15.69
CA GLY A 172 -5.37 -25.24 -16.76
C GLY A 172 -4.30 -25.49 -17.84
N VAL A 173 -3.71 -24.41 -18.37
CA VAL A 173 -2.63 -24.50 -19.37
C VAL A 173 -1.42 -25.27 -18.83
N HIS A 174 -0.99 -24.97 -17.61
CA HIS A 174 0.16 -25.68 -17.01
C HIS A 174 -0.12 -27.18 -16.82
N VAL A 175 -1.34 -27.55 -16.42
CA VAL A 175 -1.76 -28.94 -16.27
C VAL A 175 -1.77 -29.68 -17.60
N GLU A 176 -2.25 -29.03 -18.67
CA GLU A 176 -2.23 -29.60 -20.02
C GLU A 176 -0.80 -29.90 -20.47
N VAL A 177 0.11 -28.93 -20.35
CA VAL A 177 1.54 -29.12 -20.68
C VAL A 177 2.16 -30.23 -19.83
N SER A 178 1.89 -30.25 -18.52
CA SER A 178 2.45 -31.28 -17.63
C SER A 178 1.95 -32.70 -17.98
N ARG A 179 0.75 -32.81 -18.56
CA ARG A 179 0.16 -34.09 -19.00
C ARG A 179 0.70 -34.57 -20.34
N GLU A 180 1.27 -33.69 -21.15
CA GLU A 180 2.03 -34.09 -22.35
C GLU A 180 3.30 -34.85 -21.95
N ASP A 181 3.97 -34.38 -20.89
CA ASP A 181 5.18 -35.02 -20.35
C ASP A 181 4.86 -36.26 -19.50
N ASP A 182 3.85 -36.17 -18.62
CA ASP A 182 3.39 -37.26 -17.76
C ASP A 182 1.86 -37.40 -17.80
N ARG A 183 1.36 -38.38 -18.56
CA ARG A 183 -0.09 -38.64 -18.65
C ARG A 183 -0.76 -38.98 -17.32
N ALA A 184 0.00 -39.45 -16.32
CA ALA A 184 -0.50 -39.73 -14.98
C ALA A 184 -0.48 -38.51 -14.05
N TYR A 185 -0.04 -37.35 -14.55
CA TYR A 185 0.04 -36.12 -13.76
C TYR A 185 -1.33 -35.73 -13.18
N SER A 186 -1.37 -35.69 -11.85
CA SER A 186 -2.53 -35.30 -11.06
C SER A 186 -2.25 -33.96 -10.37
N PRO A 187 -2.84 -32.85 -10.85
CA PRO A 187 -2.57 -31.54 -10.28
C PRO A 187 -3.23 -31.37 -8.91
N PRO A 188 -2.69 -30.49 -8.05
CA PRO A 188 -3.37 -30.11 -6.82
C PRO A 188 -4.71 -29.43 -7.15
N LEU A 189 -5.72 -29.67 -6.32
CA LEU A 189 -7.01 -29.00 -6.45
C LEU A 189 -6.86 -27.50 -6.16
N PRO A 190 -7.20 -26.61 -7.11
CA PRO A 190 -7.21 -25.18 -6.83
C PRO A 190 -8.30 -24.86 -5.79
N PRO A 191 -8.15 -23.76 -5.02
CA PRO A 191 -9.20 -23.30 -4.14
C PRO A 191 -10.46 -22.95 -4.95
N THR A 192 -11.63 -23.07 -4.34
CA THR A 192 -12.86 -22.58 -4.96
C THR A 192 -12.87 -21.05 -5.01
N GLU A 193 -13.71 -20.47 -5.88
CA GLU A 193 -13.88 -19.02 -5.93
C GLU A 193 -14.26 -18.46 -4.56
N ALA A 194 -15.19 -19.10 -3.84
CA ALA A 194 -15.60 -18.67 -2.51
C ALA A 194 -14.43 -18.68 -1.50
N GLN A 195 -13.57 -19.70 -1.53
CA GLN A 195 -12.38 -19.77 -0.68
C GLN A 195 -11.37 -18.65 -1.03
N TYR A 196 -11.14 -18.42 -2.33
CA TYR A 196 -10.27 -17.36 -2.80
C TYR A 196 -10.80 -15.97 -2.39
N MET A 197 -12.08 -15.69 -2.66
CA MET A 197 -12.70 -14.40 -2.35
C MET A 197 -12.77 -14.15 -0.84
N THR A 198 -12.92 -15.19 -0.02
CA THR A 198 -12.85 -15.07 1.45
C THR A 198 -11.45 -14.67 1.92
N SER A 199 -10.40 -15.30 1.38
CA SER A 199 -9.01 -14.95 1.73
C SER A 199 -8.60 -13.57 1.20
N HIS A 200 -9.20 -13.15 0.09
CA HIS A 200 -8.99 -11.86 -0.56
C HIS A 200 -10.20 -10.92 -0.40
N MET A 201 -10.82 -10.89 0.79
CA MET A 201 -11.97 -10.00 1.01
C MET A 201 -11.56 -8.52 0.92
N CYS A 202 -12.38 -7.71 0.26
CA CYS A 202 -12.20 -6.26 0.22
C CYS A 202 -12.43 -5.68 1.63
N LEU A 203 -11.84 -4.52 1.92
CA LEU A 203 -12.26 -3.75 3.09
C LEU A 203 -13.71 -3.33 2.92
N ASP A 204 -14.44 -3.28 4.04
CA ASP A 204 -15.79 -2.76 4.04
C ASP A 204 -15.81 -1.25 3.77
N ALA A 205 -16.96 -0.77 3.31
CA ALA A 205 -17.18 0.61 2.94
C ALA A 205 -16.90 1.61 4.07
N GLU A 206 -17.17 1.26 5.33
CA GLU A 206 -16.96 2.18 6.45
C GLU A 206 -15.47 2.32 6.78
N VAL A 207 -14.70 1.22 6.77
CA VAL A 207 -13.25 1.28 6.95
C VAL A 207 -12.58 2.09 5.83
N LEU A 208 -13.03 1.91 4.59
CA LEU A 208 -12.53 2.66 3.45
C LEU A 208 -12.85 4.16 3.54
N LYS A 209 -14.05 4.50 4.00
CA LYS A 209 -14.47 5.88 4.27
C LYS A 209 -13.65 6.52 5.38
N ASP A 210 -13.39 5.79 6.47
CA ASP A 210 -12.54 6.27 7.57
C ASP A 210 -11.09 6.51 7.12
N LEU A 211 -10.55 5.59 6.30
CA LEU A 211 -9.26 5.76 5.65
C LEU A 211 -9.24 7.01 4.77
N TRP A 212 -10.25 7.17 3.92
CA TRP A 212 -10.37 8.33 3.05
C TRP A 212 -10.44 9.63 3.84
N LEU A 213 -11.26 9.71 4.89
CA LEU A 213 -11.36 10.88 5.78
C LEU A 213 -10.03 11.21 6.45
N THR A 214 -9.30 10.18 6.87
CA THR A 214 -7.99 10.37 7.52
C THR A 214 -6.96 10.97 6.55
N HIS A 215 -6.89 10.46 5.33
CA HIS A 215 -5.93 10.92 4.34
C HIS A 215 -6.31 12.27 3.74
N THR A 216 -7.58 12.49 3.41
CA THR A 216 -8.07 13.79 2.92
C THR A 216 -7.93 14.90 3.94
N LYS A 217 -8.03 14.62 5.25
CA LYS A 217 -7.73 15.60 6.29
C LYS A 217 -6.26 16.05 6.26
N ILE A 218 -5.33 15.16 5.93
CA ILE A 218 -3.91 15.50 5.77
C ILE A 218 -3.74 16.35 4.51
N LEU A 219 -4.32 15.94 3.38
CA LEU A 219 -4.27 16.67 2.11
C LEU A 219 -4.86 18.08 2.25
N SER A 220 -6.02 18.21 2.91
CA SER A 220 -6.66 19.50 3.16
C SER A 220 -5.77 20.46 3.97
N ARG A 221 -5.06 19.96 4.99
CA ARG A 221 -4.11 20.76 5.76
C ARG A 221 -2.91 21.21 4.92
N LEU A 222 -2.40 20.33 4.06
CA LEU A 222 -1.31 20.65 3.14
C LEU A 222 -1.75 21.71 2.12
N CYS A 223 -2.94 21.56 1.51
CA CYS A 223 -3.49 22.56 0.61
C CYS A 223 -3.65 23.92 1.30
N LEU A 224 -4.20 23.96 2.52
CA LEU A 224 -4.34 25.21 3.29
C LEU A 224 -2.99 25.85 3.63
N GLY A 225 -1.97 25.04 3.96
CA GLY A 225 -0.61 25.52 4.18
C GLY A 225 0.00 26.09 2.90
N GLN A 226 -0.11 25.36 1.79
CA GLN A 226 0.38 25.80 0.50
C GLN A 226 -0.27 27.11 0.07
N MET A 227 -1.59 27.22 0.16
CA MET A 227 -2.31 28.46 -0.17
C MET A 227 -1.93 29.66 0.70
N LYS A 228 -1.49 29.42 1.95
CA LYS A 228 -1.01 30.50 2.82
C LYS A 228 0.35 31.02 2.34
N ASP A 229 1.15 30.12 1.76
CA ASP A 229 2.51 30.39 1.32
C ASP A 229 2.59 30.78 -0.17
N THR A 230 1.53 30.55 -0.97
CA THR A 230 1.39 31.02 -2.35
C THR A 230 0.43 32.20 -2.47
N LYS A 231 0.74 33.18 -3.34
CA LYS A 231 -0.24 34.18 -3.77
C LYS A 231 -1.28 33.50 -4.66
N CYS A 232 -2.36 33.03 -4.05
CA CYS A 232 -3.46 32.43 -4.79
C CYS A 232 -4.36 33.53 -5.37
N ASP A 233 -4.24 33.82 -6.66
CA ASP A 233 -5.01 34.90 -7.30
C ASP A 233 -6.47 34.52 -7.60
N ARG A 234 -6.74 33.22 -7.81
CA ARG A 234 -8.09 32.69 -8.08
C ARG A 234 -8.28 31.29 -7.51
N VAL A 235 -9.51 30.99 -7.14
CA VAL A 235 -9.94 29.68 -6.63
C VAL A 235 -11.12 29.22 -7.48
N PHE A 236 -11.04 28.02 -8.04
CA PHE A 236 -12.11 27.41 -8.81
C PHE A 236 -12.81 26.32 -8.01
N ARG A 237 -14.13 26.17 -8.22
CA ARG A 237 -14.95 25.15 -7.55
C ARG A 237 -15.12 23.97 -8.48
N ILE A 238 -14.60 22.81 -8.10
CA ILE A 238 -14.86 21.54 -8.76
C ILE A 238 -15.73 20.71 -7.81
N ASP A 239 -17.01 20.54 -8.14
CA ASP A 239 -17.96 19.55 -7.61
C ASP A 239 -19.02 19.89 -6.51
N HIS A 240 -19.92 18.89 -6.36
CA HIS A 240 -21.17 18.81 -5.59
C HIS A 240 -21.03 18.18 -4.18
N SER A 241 -19.86 18.22 -3.54
CA SER A 241 -19.61 17.71 -2.17
C SER A 241 -20.28 18.50 -1.01
N GLN A 242 -21.55 18.91 -1.21
CA GLN A 242 -22.37 19.77 -0.32
C GLN A 242 -22.34 19.43 1.17
N LYS A 243 -22.11 18.16 1.56
CA LYS A 243 -22.21 17.71 2.95
C LYS A 243 -20.93 17.85 3.77
N PHE A 244 -19.77 18.04 3.14
CA PHE A 244 -18.49 18.17 3.85
C PHE A 244 -18.25 19.60 4.36
N CYS A 245 -18.64 20.61 3.58
CA CYS A 245 -18.39 22.02 3.87
C CYS A 245 -19.22 22.58 5.05
N SER A 246 -20.37 21.97 5.39
CA SER A 246 -21.23 22.48 6.47
C SER A 246 -20.62 22.37 7.87
N LYS A 247 -19.57 21.55 8.06
CA LYS A 247 -18.87 21.38 9.35
C LYS A 247 -17.59 22.21 9.50
N LEU A 248 -17.11 22.85 8.43
CA LEU A 248 -15.89 23.68 8.45
C LEU A 248 -16.28 25.17 8.59
N LYS A 249 -16.72 25.57 9.78
CA LYS A 249 -16.88 26.99 10.13
C LYS A 249 -15.51 27.61 10.40
N VAL A 250 -14.77 28.01 9.37
CA VAL A 250 -13.55 28.80 9.57
C VAL A 250 -13.43 29.89 8.50
N TYR A 251 -13.34 31.13 9.00
CA TYR A 251 -13.10 32.42 8.33
C TYR A 251 -14.27 33.10 7.60
N GLY A 252 -14.94 34.00 8.34
CA GLY A 252 -15.20 35.38 7.91
C GLY A 252 -16.04 35.60 6.65
N ALA A 253 -16.99 34.70 6.40
CA ALA A 253 -17.98 34.88 5.35
C ALA A 253 -19.20 35.60 5.92
N ASP A 254 -19.36 36.89 5.61
CA ASP A 254 -20.69 37.47 5.55
C ASP A 254 -21.51 36.65 4.53
N ASP A 255 -22.77 36.38 4.85
CA ASP A 255 -23.76 35.59 4.08
C ASP A 255 -24.10 36.19 2.68
N SER A 256 -23.21 36.97 2.10
CA SER A 256 -23.23 37.31 0.69
C SER A 256 -22.75 36.11 -0.15
N LYS A 257 -23.35 35.92 -1.33
CA LYS A 257 -23.19 34.76 -2.26
C LYS A 257 -21.75 34.41 -2.70
N ASN A 258 -20.72 35.07 -2.16
CA ASN A 258 -19.31 34.97 -2.54
C ASN A 258 -18.44 34.13 -1.59
N SER A 259 -19.03 33.47 -0.59
CA SER A 259 -18.29 32.63 0.36
C SER A 259 -18.46 31.14 0.03
N ARG A 260 -17.60 30.59 -0.82
CA ARG A 260 -17.63 29.17 -1.22
C ARG A 260 -16.23 28.55 -1.10
N GLN A 261 -16.03 27.79 -0.02
CA GLN A 261 -14.77 27.18 0.38
C GLN A 261 -14.67 25.70 -0.05
N ALA A 262 -13.67 25.40 -0.88
CA ALA A 262 -12.77 24.22 -0.91
C ALA A 262 -11.81 24.47 -2.09
N PHE A 263 -10.50 24.26 -1.90
CA PHE A 263 -9.46 24.93 -2.69
C PHE A 263 -8.59 23.96 -3.50
N GLU A 264 -8.40 24.27 -4.78
CA GLU A 264 -7.16 23.98 -5.52
C GLU A 264 -6.43 25.31 -5.78
N CYS A 265 -5.13 25.34 -5.48
CA CYS A 265 -4.24 26.43 -5.87
C CYS A 265 -3.86 26.24 -7.34
N CYS A 266 -4.33 27.12 -8.22
CA CYS A 266 -3.54 27.44 -9.41
C CYS A 266 -2.41 28.37 -8.96
N CYS A 267 -1.16 27.94 -9.12
CA CYS A 267 0.00 28.84 -9.13
C CYS A 267 -0.01 29.68 -10.41
#